data_AF-M3GZR8-F1
#
_entry.id   AF-M3GZR8-F1
#
_cell.length_a   1.000
_cell.length_b   1.000
_cell.length_c   1.000
_cell.angle_alpha   90.00
_cell.angle_beta   90.00
_cell.angle_gamma   90.00
#
_symmetry.space_group_name_H-M   'P 1'
#
loop_
_entity.id
_entity.type
_entity.pdbx_description
1 polymer ?
#
loop_
_entity_poly.entity_id
_entity_poly.type
_entity_poly.pdbx_seq_one_letter_code
_entity_poly.pdbx_strand_id
1 'polypeptide(L)' 'MPLNEAINHVRAKLATTPDLKVLIHADKNLPYAELDNAFEFLKEVGALKISLVTKTTQGGGL' A
#
# COMPACT_ATOMS: atom_id res chain seq x y z
N MET A 1 5.88 12.00 4.05
CA MET A 1 4.85 12.42 3.09
C MET A 1 3.51 12.38 3.83
N PRO A 2 2.73 13.48 3.83
CA PRO A 2 1.36 13.48 4.32
C PRO A 2 0.51 12.45 3.58
N LEU A 3 -0.48 11.85 4.24
CA LEU A 3 -1.34 10.81 3.66
C LEU A 3 -1.94 11.26 2.32
N ASN A 4 -2.44 12.49 2.24
CA ASN A 4 -3.05 13.03 1.02
C ASN A 4 -2.11 13.09 -0.20
N GLU A 5 -0.82 13.36 0.02
CA GLU A 5 0.16 13.35 -1.08
C GLU A 5 0.43 11.92 -1.57
N ALA A 6 0.57 10.96 -0.65
CA ALA A 6 0.79 9.56 -1.00
C ALA A 6 -0.37 9.00 -1.84
N ILE A 7 -1.59 9.41 -1.50
CA ILE A 7 -2.82 9.06 -2.23
C ILE A 7 -2.77 9.56 -3.66
N ASN A 8 -2.48 10.85 -3.84
CA ASN A 8 -2.44 11.46 -5.17
C ASN A 8 -1.36 10.81 -6.04
N HIS A 9 -0.23 10.44 -5.44
CA HIS A 9 0.81 9.68 -6.14
C HIS A 9 0.33 8.29 -6.61
N VAL A 10 -0.37 7.54 -5.76
CA VAL A 10 -0.91 6.23 -6.13
C VAL A 10 -1.97 6.37 -7.22
N ARG A 11 -2.92 7.30 -7.07
CA ARG A 11 -3.97 7.56 -8.06
C ARG A 11 -3.39 7.98 -9.42
N ALA A 12 -2.39 8.86 -9.43
CA ALA A 12 -1.72 9.29 -10.66
C ALA A 12 -1.04 8.11 -11.38
N LYS A 13 -0.37 7.22 -10.63
CA LYS A 13 0.25 6.02 -11.21
C LYS A 13 -0.76 5.01 -11.74
N LEU A 14 -1.87 4.81 -11.03
CA LEU A 14 -2.95 3.92 -11.47
C LEU A 14 -3.64 4.46 -12.73
N ALA A 15 -3.77 5.79 -12.88
CA ALA A 15 -4.33 6.39 -14.08
C ALA A 15 -3.51 6.09 -15.35
N THR A 16 -2.17 6.03 -15.24
CA THR A 16 -1.27 5.68 -16.36
C THR A 16 -1.02 4.18 -16.48
N THR A 17 -1.24 3.41 -15.43
CA THR A 17 -0.99 1.97 -15.37
C THR A 17 -2.09 1.29 -14.54
N PRO A 18 -3.27 1.03 -15.13
CA PRO A 18 -4.45 0.55 -14.40
C PRO A 18 -4.24 -0.81 -13.71
N ASP A 19 -3.33 -1.63 -14.23
CA ASP A 19 -3.07 -2.98 -13.75
C ASP A 19 -1.84 -3.05 -12.81
N LEU A 20 -1.32 -1.89 -12.39
CA LEU A 20 -0.21 -1.75 -11.47
C LEU A 20 -0.48 -2.53 -10.17
N LYS A 21 0.47 -3.36 -9.78
CA LYS A 21 0.45 -4.07 -8.50
C LYS A 21 0.89 -3.13 -7.38
N VAL A 22 0.02 -2.90 -6.42
CA VAL A 22 0.33 -2.12 -5.20
C VAL A 22 0.82 -3.07 -4.11
N LEU A 23 2.01 -2.79 -3.56
CA LEU A 23 2.61 -3.57 -2.48
C LEU A 23 2.57 -2.78 -1.18
N ILE A 24 1.84 -3.28 -0.19
CA ILE A 24 1.75 -2.72 1.15
C ILE A 24 2.82 -3.38 2.01
N HIS A 25 3.74 -2.58 2.54
CA HIS A 25 4.71 -3.05 3.52
C HIS A 25 4.25 -2.63 4.92
N ALA A 26 3.66 -3.56 5.67
CA ALA A 26 3.09 -3.29 7.00
C ALA A 26 3.97 -3.85 8.12
N ASP A 27 3.95 -3.21 9.29
CA ASP A 27 4.56 -3.78 10.49
C ASP A 27 3.80 -5.03 10.94
N LYS A 28 4.50 -6.00 11.55
CA LYS A 28 3.87 -7.21 12.10
C LYS A 28 2.81 -6.90 13.15
N ASN A 29 2.99 -5.82 13.90
CA ASN A 29 2.11 -5.42 14.98
C ASN A 29 1.03 -4.42 14.52
N LEU A 30 0.90 -4.17 13.21
CA LEU A 30 -0.16 -3.30 12.70
C LEU A 30 -1.53 -3.93 13.02
N PRO A 31 -2.46 -3.19 13.67
CA PRO A 31 -3.80 -3.70 13.91
C PRO A 31 -4.51 -4.05 12.62
N TYR A 32 -5.30 -5.12 12.65
CA TYR A 32 -6.08 -5.56 11.49
C TYR A 32 -6.99 -4.44 10.95
N ALA A 33 -7.62 -3.66 11.82
CA ALA A 33 -8.50 -2.55 11.40
C ALA A 33 -7.75 -1.48 10.59
N GLU A 34 -6.50 -1.17 10.95
CA GLU A 34 -5.67 -0.21 10.20
C GLU A 34 -5.26 -0.79 8.84
N LEU A 35 -4.96 -2.09 8.80
CA LEU A 35 -4.67 -2.80 7.57
C LEU A 35 -5.89 -2.83 6.63
N ASP A 36 -7.06 -3.16 7.17
CA ASP A 36 -8.33 -3.23 6.43
C ASP A 36 -8.69 -1.86 5.83
N ASN A 37 -8.58 -0.80 6.64
CA ASN A 37 -8.75 0.58 6.18
C ASN A 37 -7.82 0.92 5.01
N ALA A 38 -6.55 0.50 5.06
CA ALA A 38 -5.61 0.73 3.97
C ALA A 38 -5.99 -0.04 2.70
N PHE A 39 -6.54 -1.25 2.82
CA PHE A 39 -7.04 -2.04 1.68
C PHE A 39 -8.26 -1.39 1.04
N GLU A 40 -9.27 -1.01 1.83
CA GLU A 40 -10.47 -0.33 1.32
C GLU A 40 -10.09 0.98 0.65
N PHE A 41 -9.22 1.76 1.28
CA PHE A 41 -8.72 2.99 0.71
C PHE A 41 -8.03 2.79 -0.66
N LEU A 42 -7.21 1.74 -0.80
CA LEU A 42 -6.55 1.42 -2.07
C LEU A 42 -7.55 0.98 -3.16
N LYS A 43 -8.63 0.29 -2.78
CA LYS A 43 -9.71 -0.05 -3.72
C LYS A 43 -10.44 1.20 -4.21
N GLU A 44 -10.73 2.15 -3.32
CA GLU A 44 -11.40 3.41 -3.67
C GLU A 44 -10.61 4.25 -4.67
N VAL A 45 -9.27 4.21 -4.62
CA VAL A 45 -8.41 4.91 -5.60
C VAL A 45 -8.19 4.14 -6.90
N GLY A 46 -8.80 2.96 -7.05
CA GLY A 46 -8.80 2.16 -8.28
C GLY A 46 -7.73 1.08 -8.35
N ALA A 47 -7.10 0.68 -7.23
CA ALA A 47 -6.12 -0.39 -7.23
C ALA A 47 -6.82 -1.76 -7.41
N LEU A 48 -6.52 -2.45 -8.51
CA LEU A 48 -7.10 -3.77 -8.81
C LEU A 48 -6.29 -4.94 -8.23
N LYS A 49 -4.99 -4.74 -8.03
CA LYS A 49 -4.05 -5.77 -7.57
C LYS A 49 -3.30 -5.26 -6.34
N ILE A 50 -3.66 -5.75 -5.17
CA ILE A 50 -3.05 -5.37 -3.89
C ILE A 50 -2.36 -6.59 -3.29
N SER A 51 -1.14 -6.43 -2.77
CA SER A 51 -0.43 -7.46 -2.03
C SER A 51 0.14 -6.89 -0.74
N LEU A 52 0.14 -7.72 0.30
CA LEU A 52 0.65 -7.37 1.62
C LEU A 52 1.95 -8.13 1.89
N VAL A 53 2.95 -7.42 2.38
CA VAL A 53 4.19 -8.00 2.87
C VAL A 53 4.43 -7.45 4.27
N THR A 54 4.68 -8.35 5.22
CA THR A 54 5.10 -7.97 6.56
C THR A 54 6.55 -7.50 6.51
N LYS A 55 6.83 -6.29 6.98
CA LYS A 55 8.20 -5.82 7.22
C LYS A 55 8.76 -6.66 8.37
N THR A 56 9.55 -7.67 8.05
CA THR A 56 10.45 -8.26 9.03
C THR A 56 11.66 -7.37 9.12
N THR A 57 11.97 -6.85 10.31
CA THR A 57 13.27 -6.24 10.58
C THR A 57 14.31 -7.37 10.61
N GLN A 58 14.64 -7.96 9.46
CA GLN A 58 15.86 -8.75 9.32
C GLN A 58 16.95 -7.81 8.83
N GLY A 59 17.83 -7.44 9.75
CA GLY A 59 19.09 -6.79 9.40
C GLY A 59 19.98 -7.72 8.58
N GLY A 60 20.83 -7.12 7.75
CA GLY A 60 21.97 -7.77 7.08
C GLY A 60 21.66 -8.21 5.65
N GLY A 61 22.02 -7.37 4.67
CA GLY A 61 21.86 -7.69 3.26
C GLY A 61 22.44 -6.65 2.30
N LEU A 62 23.55 -6.04 2.69
CA LEU A 62 24.59 -5.51 1.78
C LEU A 62 25.95 -5.88 2.39
#